data_AF-K1URM0-F1
#
_entry.id   AF-K1URM0-F1
#
_cell.length_a   1.000
_cell.length_b   1.000
_cell.length_c   1.000
_cell.angle_alpha   90.00
_cell.angle_beta   90.00
_cell.angle_gamma   90.00
#
_symmetry.space_group_name_H-M   'P 1'
#
loop_
_entity.id
_entity.type
_entity.pdbx_description
1 polymer ?
#
loop_
_entity_poly.entity_id
_entity_poly.type
_entity_poly.pdbx_seq_one_letter_code
_entity_poly.pdbx_strand_id
1 'polypeptide(L)'
;EPRLSSARKAPALLHPNWVKHTATGLYLDPASTKVQQYLADSIRELCTNYAIDGIHFDDYFYPTTAPDFDADSYAASGSTLSLADWRRQNVNDLMRACYAAAHAFNVRFGVSPQGTLSGCRDGQYSDAALWLAKPGYCDYLIPQLYWGLNYRKNGSDALSLGRLAAEWL
;
A
#
# COMPACT_ATOMS: atom_id res chain seq x y z
N GLU A 1 39.80 0.55 8.78
CA GLU A 1 38.48 1.18 8.57
C GLU A 1 37.88 0.68 7.27
N PRO A 2 36.64 0.16 7.24
CA PRO A 2 36.02 -0.19 5.98
C PRO A 2 35.57 1.10 5.30
N ARG A 3 36.17 1.39 4.14
CA ARG A 3 35.75 2.47 3.23
C ARG A 3 34.31 2.19 2.80
N LEU A 4 33.41 3.14 3.03
CA LEU A 4 32.08 3.17 2.40
C LEU A 4 32.26 3.27 0.87
N SER A 5 32.33 2.12 0.20
CA SER A 5 32.47 2.04 -1.26
C SER A 5 31.10 2.18 -1.93
N SER A 6 31.01 3.17 -2.83
CA SER A 6 29.82 3.59 -3.59
C SER A 6 28.67 4.12 -2.72
N ALA A 7 28.45 5.44 -2.78
CA ALA A 7 27.28 6.05 -2.16
C ALA A 7 26.03 5.43 -2.79
N ARG A 8 25.29 4.60 -2.03
CA ARG A 8 24.01 4.05 -2.48
C ARG A 8 23.11 5.24 -2.84
N LYS A 9 22.85 5.43 -4.12
CA LYS A 9 21.93 6.47 -4.61
C LYS A 9 20.51 6.00 -4.37
N ALA A 10 19.63 6.91 -3.96
CA ALA A 10 18.22 6.62 -3.76
C ALA A 10 17.58 6.06 -5.05
N PRO A 11 16.65 5.10 -4.97
CA PRO A 11 15.96 4.55 -6.14
C PRO A 11 15.32 5.62 -7.02
N ALA A 12 14.75 6.67 -6.41
CA ALA A 12 14.18 7.82 -7.12
C ALA A 12 15.20 8.59 -7.98
N LEU A 13 16.49 8.60 -7.60
CA LEU A 13 17.56 9.23 -8.38
C LEU A 13 18.08 8.30 -9.48
N LEU A 14 18.09 6.99 -9.24
CA LEU A 14 18.54 5.98 -10.20
C LEU A 14 17.48 5.69 -11.28
N HIS A 15 16.21 5.83 -10.91
CA HIS A 15 15.06 5.51 -11.73
C HIS A 15 14.03 6.64 -11.66
N PRO A 16 14.33 7.83 -12.24
CA PRO A 16 13.41 8.97 -12.19
C PRO A 16 12.05 8.67 -12.85
N ASN A 17 12.01 7.73 -13.80
CA ASN A 17 10.79 7.26 -14.43
C ASN A 17 9.92 6.34 -13.53
N TRP A 18 10.37 6.02 -12.32
CA TRP A 18 9.57 5.30 -11.32
C TRP A 18 8.82 6.26 -10.39
N VAL A 19 9.02 7.58 -10.53
CA VAL A 19 8.61 8.55 -9.54
C VAL A 19 7.42 9.37 -10.06
N LYS A 20 6.40 9.53 -9.21
CA LYS A 20 5.34 10.52 -9.37
C LYS A 20 5.56 11.69 -8.41
N HIS A 21 5.36 12.89 -8.93
CA HIS A 21 5.53 14.13 -8.18
C HIS A 21 4.18 14.60 -7.65
N THR A 22 4.17 14.99 -6.38
CA THR A 22 3.01 15.63 -5.73
C THR A 22 3.47 16.93 -5.08
N ALA A 23 2.52 17.75 -4.63
CA ALA A 23 2.84 18.97 -3.89
C ALA A 23 3.56 18.69 -2.55
N THR A 24 3.41 17.50 -1.98
CA THR A 24 3.94 17.13 -0.66
C THR A 24 5.17 16.22 -0.72
N GLY A 25 5.54 15.72 -1.90
CA GLY A 25 6.71 14.88 -2.06
C GLY A 25 6.69 13.98 -3.29
N LEU A 26 7.64 13.04 -3.28
CA LEU A 26 7.85 12.05 -4.33
C LEU A 26 7.27 10.71 -3.90
N TYR A 27 6.57 10.03 -4.81
CA TYR A 27 6.03 8.70 -4.60
C TYR A 27 6.60 7.77 -5.66
N LEU A 28 6.90 6.53 -5.28
CA LEU A 28 7.12 5.49 -6.29
C LEU A 28 5.78 5.15 -6.93
N ASP A 29 5.73 5.08 -8.26
CA ASP A 29 4.52 4.81 -9.02
C ASP A 29 3.98 3.41 -8.71
N PRO A 30 2.81 3.28 -8.05
CA PRO A 30 2.25 1.97 -7.72
C PRO A 30 1.89 1.14 -8.96
N ALA A 31 1.67 1.79 -10.11
CA ALA A 31 1.37 1.13 -11.38
C ALA A 31 2.61 0.54 -12.08
N SER A 32 3.82 0.91 -11.65
CA SER A 32 5.04 0.41 -12.24
C SER A 32 5.34 -1.00 -11.72
N THR A 33 5.28 -1.99 -12.60
CA THR A 33 5.66 -3.38 -12.28
C THR A 33 7.10 -3.48 -11.77
N LYS A 34 8.00 -2.57 -12.21
CA LYS A 34 9.37 -2.48 -11.70
C LYS A 34 9.43 -1.99 -10.26
N VAL A 35 8.57 -1.03 -9.89
CA VAL A 35 8.43 -0.57 -8.49
C VAL A 35 7.87 -1.70 -7.61
N GLN A 36 6.84 -2.40 -8.09
CA GLN A 36 6.25 -3.53 -7.37
C GLN A 36 7.29 -4.63 -7.10
N GLN A 37 8.07 -4.98 -8.13
CA GLN A 37 9.17 -5.94 -7.99
C GLN A 37 10.25 -5.43 -7.03
N TYR A 38 10.64 -4.16 -7.13
CA TYR A 38 11.63 -3.55 -6.22
C TYR A 38 11.19 -3.62 -4.75
N LEU A 39 9.92 -3.36 -4.45
CA LEU A 39 9.38 -3.47 -3.08
C LEU A 39 9.36 -4.93 -2.59
N ALA A 40 8.96 -5.87 -3.44
CA ALA A 40 9.01 -7.29 -3.12
C ALA A 40 10.45 -7.78 -2.90
N ASP A 41 11.41 -7.34 -3.71
CA ASP A 41 12.84 -7.67 -3.55
C ASP A 41 13.44 -7.06 -2.29
N SER A 42 13.00 -5.86 -1.90
CA SER A 42 13.39 -5.24 -0.63
C SER A 42 12.92 -6.09 0.56
N ILE A 43 11.71 -6.66 0.50
CA ILE A 43 11.23 -7.61 1.51
C ILE A 43 12.11 -8.87 1.52
N ARG A 44 12.45 -9.43 0.36
CA ARG A 44 13.35 -10.61 0.29
C ARG A 44 14.73 -10.32 0.89
N GLU A 45 15.28 -9.14 0.63
CA GLU A 45 16.55 -8.70 1.22
C GLU A 45 16.45 -8.65 2.75
N LEU A 46 15.38 -8.05 3.29
CA LEU A 46 15.16 -8.00 4.74
C LEU A 46 15.05 -9.40 5.35
N CYS A 47 14.21 -10.28 4.78
CA CYS A 47 14.05 -11.65 5.27
C CYS A 47 15.33 -12.49 5.14
N THR A 48 16.17 -12.22 4.15
CA THR A 48 17.45 -12.92 3.96
C THR A 48 18.47 -12.52 5.01
N ASN A 49 18.50 -11.24 5.37
CA ASN A 49 19.56 -10.67 6.20
C ASN A 49 19.19 -10.55 7.69
N TYR A 50 17.91 -10.65 8.04
CA TYR A 50 17.41 -10.48 9.40
C TYR A 50 16.40 -11.57 9.76
N ALA A 51 16.53 -12.10 10.97
CA ALA A 51 15.56 -13.03 11.55
C ALA A 51 14.33 -12.24 12.06
N ILE A 52 13.43 -11.90 11.14
CA ILE A 52 12.18 -11.18 11.44
C ILE A 52 10.98 -12.14 11.40
N ASP A 53 10.00 -11.91 12.28
CA ASP A 53 8.78 -12.71 12.33
C ASP A 53 7.68 -12.20 11.39
N GLY A 54 7.76 -10.92 11.01
CA GLY A 54 6.76 -10.30 10.17
C GLY A 54 7.23 -9.03 9.46
N ILE A 55 6.60 -8.79 8.31
CA ILE A 55 6.60 -7.53 7.59
C ILE A 55 5.25 -6.85 7.84
N HIS A 56 5.30 -5.53 8.02
CA HIS A 56 4.11 -4.72 8.27
C HIS A 56 4.09 -3.51 7.34
N PHE A 57 2.99 -3.33 6.62
CA PHE A 57 2.69 -2.11 5.90
C PHE A 57 1.68 -1.29 6.70
N ASP A 58 1.89 0.02 6.76
CA ASP A 58 0.90 0.94 7.34
C ASP A 58 -0.15 1.34 6.27
N ASP A 59 -0.80 2.48 6.44
CA ASP A 59 -1.97 2.86 5.65
C ASP A 59 -1.66 3.64 4.36
N TYR A 60 -0.40 3.90 4.01
CA TYR A 60 -0.05 4.71 2.84
C TYR A 60 -0.04 3.93 1.52
N PHE A 61 -0.96 4.27 0.61
CA PHE A 61 -1.03 3.74 -0.75
C PHE A 61 -0.94 4.85 -1.80
N TYR A 62 -1.99 5.09 -2.59
CA TYR A 62 -2.03 6.25 -3.48
C TYR A 62 -2.23 7.54 -2.67
N PRO A 63 -1.48 8.61 -2.97
CA PRO A 63 -1.54 9.86 -2.21
C PRO A 63 -2.67 10.81 -2.65
N THR A 64 -3.35 10.50 -3.75
CA THR A 64 -4.35 11.38 -4.35
C THR A 64 -5.32 10.59 -5.23
N THR A 65 -6.51 11.14 -5.42
CA THR A 65 -7.49 10.65 -6.39
C THR A 65 -7.43 11.38 -7.74
N ALA A 66 -6.58 12.41 -7.85
CA ALA A 66 -6.45 13.21 -9.06
C ALA A 66 -6.08 12.32 -10.27
N PRO A 67 -6.80 12.41 -11.41
CA PRO A 67 -6.64 11.49 -12.53
C PRO A 67 -5.32 11.66 -13.29
N ASP A 68 -4.70 12.85 -13.19
CA ASP A 68 -3.43 13.20 -13.82
C ASP A 68 -2.20 12.58 -13.14
N PHE A 69 -2.32 12.10 -11.89
CA PHE A 69 -1.23 11.52 -11.11
C PHE A 69 -0.45 10.40 -11.86
N ASP A 70 -1.17 9.55 -12.58
CA ASP A 70 -0.62 8.39 -13.30
C ASP A 70 -1.26 8.22 -14.69
N ALA A 71 -1.74 9.32 -15.28
CA ALA A 71 -2.43 9.31 -16.58
C ALA A 71 -1.59 8.72 -17.71
N ASP A 72 -0.28 8.97 -17.70
CA ASP A 72 0.70 8.39 -18.62
C ASP A 72 0.82 6.87 -18.43
N SER A 73 0.96 6.41 -17.18
CA SER A 73 1.02 4.98 -16.83
C SER A 73 -0.28 4.26 -17.20
N TYR A 74 -1.42 4.89 -16.96
CA TYR A 74 -2.74 4.35 -17.31
C TYR A 74 -2.92 4.26 -18.83
N ALA A 75 -2.61 5.32 -19.58
CA ALA A 75 -2.69 5.30 -21.04
C ALA A 75 -1.75 4.25 -21.66
N ALA A 76 -0.53 4.12 -21.13
CA ALA A 76 0.43 3.13 -21.60
C ALA A 76 0.04 1.68 -21.24
N SER A 77 -0.78 1.49 -20.20
CA SER A 77 -1.21 0.15 -19.75
C SER A 77 -2.12 -0.57 -20.76
N GLY A 78 -2.85 0.17 -21.59
CA GLY A 78 -3.89 -0.38 -22.48
C GLY A 78 -5.03 -1.07 -21.72
N SER A 79 -5.20 -0.80 -20.41
CA SER A 79 -6.24 -1.42 -19.60
C SER A 79 -7.65 -1.07 -20.06
N THR A 80 -8.57 -2.03 -19.95
CA THR A 80 -10.01 -1.83 -20.16
C THR A 80 -10.77 -1.56 -18.87
N LEU A 81 -10.09 -1.63 -17.72
CA LEU A 81 -10.67 -1.29 -16.42
C LEU A 81 -10.97 0.21 -16.34
N SER A 82 -11.83 0.60 -15.41
CA SER A 82 -11.89 2.02 -15.02
C SER A 82 -10.56 2.44 -14.38
N LEU A 83 -10.19 3.73 -14.43
CA LEU A 83 -8.97 4.22 -13.76
C LEU A 83 -8.93 3.82 -12.28
N ALA A 84 -10.07 3.91 -11.59
CA ALA A 84 -10.14 3.56 -10.17
C ALA A 84 -9.95 2.05 -9.93
N ASP A 85 -10.53 1.18 -10.76
CA ASP A 85 -10.34 -0.27 -10.66
C ASP A 85 -8.93 -0.69 -11.05
N TRP A 86 -8.35 -0.02 -12.04
CA TRP A 86 -6.96 -0.23 -12.45
C TRP A 86 -5.98 0.14 -11.32
N ARG A 87 -6.18 1.29 -10.66
CA ARG A 87 -5.38 1.68 -9.48
C ARG A 87 -5.52 0.66 -8.36
N ARG A 88 -6.74 0.20 -8.06
CA ARG A 88 -6.97 -0.88 -7.07
C ARG A 88 -6.26 -2.17 -7.46
N GLN A 89 -6.31 -2.56 -8.73
CA GLN A 89 -5.62 -3.75 -9.23
C GLN A 89 -4.10 -3.62 -9.02
N ASN A 90 -3.51 -2.46 -9.28
CA ASN A 90 -2.08 -2.23 -9.06
C ASN A 90 -1.69 -2.39 -7.58
N VAL A 91 -2.48 -1.85 -6.64
CA VAL A 91 -2.24 -2.04 -5.21
C VAL A 91 -2.42 -3.51 -4.82
N ASN A 92 -3.45 -4.17 -5.33
CA ASN A 92 -3.69 -5.60 -5.09
C ASN A 92 -2.53 -6.47 -5.57
N ASP A 93 -1.97 -6.15 -6.74
CA ASP A 93 -0.83 -6.86 -7.33
C ASP A 93 0.44 -6.66 -6.49
N LEU A 94 0.68 -5.43 -6.02
CA LEU A 94 1.75 -5.14 -5.07
C LEU A 94 1.59 -5.97 -3.78
N MET A 95 0.40 -5.97 -3.18
CA MET A 95 0.14 -6.72 -1.95
C MET A 95 0.38 -8.22 -2.14
N ARG A 96 -0.07 -8.81 -3.25
CA ARG A 96 0.22 -10.22 -3.58
C ARG A 96 1.70 -10.50 -3.76
N ALA A 97 2.43 -9.61 -4.43
CA ALA A 97 3.87 -9.77 -4.64
C ALA A 97 4.65 -9.71 -3.32
N CYS A 98 4.31 -8.77 -2.44
CA CYS A 98 4.90 -8.63 -1.11
C CYS A 98 4.55 -9.80 -0.19
N TYR A 99 3.29 -10.24 -0.18
CA TYR A 99 2.85 -11.44 0.55
C TYR A 99 3.67 -12.66 0.12
N ALA A 100 3.77 -12.92 -1.18
CA ALA A 100 4.53 -14.04 -1.71
C ALA A 100 6.02 -13.94 -1.39
N ALA A 101 6.59 -12.73 -1.42
CA ALA A 101 7.98 -12.49 -1.05
C ALA A 101 8.26 -12.82 0.43
N ALA A 102 7.39 -12.42 1.35
CA ALA A 102 7.53 -12.74 2.78
C ALA A 102 7.33 -14.24 3.05
N HIS A 103 6.29 -14.84 2.46
CA HIS A 103 5.94 -16.25 2.66
C HIS A 103 7.00 -17.21 2.13
N ALA A 104 7.77 -16.82 1.12
CA ALA A 104 8.92 -17.61 0.65
C ALA A 104 9.99 -17.86 1.74
N PHE A 105 9.99 -17.05 2.80
CA PHE A 105 10.87 -17.16 3.97
C PHE A 105 10.12 -17.56 5.25
N ASN A 106 8.85 -17.99 5.14
CA ASN A 106 7.98 -18.30 6.28
C ASN A 106 7.79 -17.11 7.24
N VAL A 107 7.80 -15.89 6.71
CA VAL A 107 7.58 -14.63 7.43
C VAL A 107 6.15 -14.14 7.19
N ARG A 108 5.47 -13.69 8.26
CA ARG A 108 4.10 -13.15 8.15
C ARG A 108 4.09 -11.80 7.44
N PHE A 109 3.04 -11.50 6.70
CA PHE A 109 2.84 -10.21 6.05
C PHE A 109 1.50 -9.63 6.49
N GLY A 110 1.48 -8.43 7.06
CA GLY A 110 0.23 -7.78 7.42
C GLY A 110 0.22 -6.30 7.14
N VAL A 111 -0.96 -5.71 7.30
CA VAL A 111 -1.23 -4.33 6.93
C VAL A 111 -2.14 -3.63 7.93
N SER A 112 -1.87 -2.38 8.24
CA SER A 112 -2.75 -1.49 9.02
C SER A 112 -3.40 -0.46 8.10
N PRO A 113 -4.60 -0.73 7.55
CA PRO A 113 -5.27 0.21 6.66
C PRO A 113 -6.00 1.30 7.45
N GLN A 114 -6.41 2.37 6.75
CA GLN A 114 -7.28 3.40 7.33
C GLN A 114 -8.56 2.81 7.92
N GLY A 115 -9.17 3.51 8.88
CA GLY A 115 -10.29 2.99 9.66
C GLY A 115 -11.60 2.76 8.90
N THR A 116 -11.83 3.37 7.73
CA THR A 116 -13.04 3.16 6.91
C THR A 116 -12.73 2.38 5.63
N LEU A 117 -13.59 1.45 5.23
CA LEU A 117 -13.43 0.70 3.98
C LEU A 117 -13.55 1.62 2.77
N SER A 118 -14.47 2.58 2.82
CA SER A 118 -14.61 3.61 1.77
C SER A 118 -13.36 4.49 1.64
N GLY A 119 -12.77 4.91 2.76
CA GLY A 119 -11.53 5.69 2.76
C GLY A 119 -10.37 4.92 2.14
N CYS A 120 -10.24 3.64 2.49
CA CYS A 120 -9.28 2.73 1.85
C CYS A 120 -9.54 2.61 0.34
N ARG A 121 -10.75 2.21 -0.03
CA ARG A 121 -11.08 1.79 -1.39
C ARG A 121 -11.13 2.94 -2.40
N ASP A 122 -11.67 4.08 -1.98
CA ASP A 122 -11.97 5.21 -2.87
C ASP A 122 -11.05 6.41 -2.63
N GLY A 123 -10.47 6.54 -1.42
CA GLY A 123 -9.53 7.61 -1.09
C GLY A 123 -8.08 7.30 -1.49
N GLN A 124 -7.67 6.03 -1.42
CA GLN A 124 -6.28 5.62 -1.65
C GLN A 124 -6.12 4.30 -2.43
N TYR A 125 -7.23 3.79 -2.98
CA TYR A 125 -7.29 2.58 -3.80
C TYR A 125 -6.75 1.31 -3.14
N SER A 126 -6.76 1.23 -1.80
CA SER A 126 -6.50 0.00 -1.06
C SER A 126 -7.79 -0.80 -0.85
N ASP A 127 -7.84 -2.01 -1.40
CA ASP A 127 -9.01 -2.89 -1.29
C ASP A 127 -8.91 -3.80 -0.05
N ALA A 128 -8.91 -3.19 1.13
CA ALA A 128 -8.71 -3.90 2.40
C ALA A 128 -9.79 -4.97 2.66
N ALA A 129 -11.02 -4.76 2.18
CA ALA A 129 -12.09 -5.76 2.25
C ALA A 129 -11.74 -7.02 1.43
N LEU A 130 -11.19 -6.85 0.21
CA LEU A 130 -10.71 -7.97 -0.59
C LEU A 130 -9.57 -8.72 0.10
N TRP A 131 -8.62 -8.00 0.69
CA TRP A 131 -7.47 -8.60 1.37
C TRP A 131 -7.86 -9.40 2.62
N LEU A 132 -8.90 -8.93 3.33
CA LEU A 132 -9.48 -9.67 4.45
C LEU A 132 -10.22 -10.93 3.99
N ALA A 133 -10.98 -10.81 2.90
CA ALA A 133 -11.89 -11.87 2.44
C ALA A 133 -11.19 -12.99 1.67
N LYS A 134 -9.97 -12.76 1.15
CA LYS A 134 -9.27 -13.73 0.30
C LYS A 134 -7.82 -13.93 0.76
N PRO A 135 -7.30 -15.17 0.71
CA PRO A 135 -5.90 -15.42 1.00
C PRO A 135 -4.99 -14.81 -0.09
N GLY A 136 -3.70 -14.69 0.24
CA GLY A 136 -2.68 -14.26 -0.71
C GLY A 136 -2.38 -12.76 -0.72
N TYR A 137 -3.01 -11.98 0.16
CA TYR A 137 -2.78 -10.53 0.28
C TYR A 137 -2.14 -10.13 1.61
N CYS A 138 -2.59 -10.71 2.72
CA CYS A 138 -2.03 -10.50 4.05
C CYS A 138 -2.48 -11.63 4.99
N ASP A 139 -1.68 -11.90 6.02
CA ASP A 139 -2.01 -12.82 7.12
C ASP A 139 -2.84 -12.13 8.22
N TYR A 140 -2.69 -10.82 8.35
CA TYR A 140 -3.42 -10.03 9.35
C TYR A 140 -3.67 -8.60 8.89
N LEU A 141 -4.76 -8.03 9.42
CA LEU A 141 -5.22 -6.66 9.19
C LEU A 141 -5.41 -5.96 10.54
N ILE A 142 -4.95 -4.71 10.65
CA ILE A 142 -5.11 -3.88 11.86
C ILE A 142 -5.73 -2.53 11.46
N PRO A 143 -7.06 -2.44 11.25
CA PRO A 143 -7.69 -1.19 10.87
C PRO A 143 -7.46 -0.07 11.91
N GLN A 144 -7.13 1.12 11.43
CA GLN A 144 -6.80 2.29 12.26
C GLN A 144 -8.06 2.94 12.88
N LEU A 145 -8.63 2.33 13.92
CA LEU A 145 -9.85 2.79 14.59
C LEU A 145 -9.58 3.86 15.66
N TYR A 146 -9.04 5.00 15.26
CA TYR A 146 -8.46 6.00 16.18
C TYR A 146 -9.44 6.96 16.85
N TRP A 147 -10.74 6.67 16.79
CA TRP A 147 -11.79 7.54 17.30
C TRP A 147 -12.52 6.88 18.46
N GLY A 148 -12.79 7.64 19.52
CA GLY A 148 -13.43 7.12 20.74
C GLY A 148 -14.89 6.68 20.54
N LEU A 149 -15.40 5.91 21.51
CA LEU A 149 -16.78 5.39 21.53
C LEU A 149 -17.85 6.48 21.29
N ASN A 150 -17.66 7.67 21.87
CA ASN A 150 -18.60 8.79 21.79
C ASN A 150 -18.20 9.85 20.76
N TYR A 151 -17.29 9.54 19.84
CA TYR A 151 -16.82 10.51 18.86
C TYR A 151 -17.98 11.05 18.01
N ARG A 152 -18.10 12.37 17.98
CA ARG A 152 -19.02 13.10 17.11
C ARG A 152 -18.34 14.33 16.55
N LYS A 153 -18.56 14.59 15.25
CA LYS A 153 -18.08 15.80 14.57
C LYS A 153 -19.18 16.32 13.65
N ASN A 154 -19.54 17.61 13.78
CA ASN A 154 -20.58 18.26 12.99
C ASN A 154 -21.92 17.49 12.98
N GLY A 155 -22.32 16.93 14.13
CA GLY A 155 -23.55 16.14 14.27
C GLY A 155 -23.47 14.69 13.79
N SER A 156 -22.37 14.27 13.16
CA SER A 156 -22.15 12.91 12.69
C SER A 156 -21.35 12.09 13.69
N ASP A 157 -21.75 10.84 13.91
CA ASP A 157 -21.05 9.80 14.70
C ASP A 157 -20.37 8.76 13.78
N ALA A 158 -20.23 9.03 12.48
CA ALA A 158 -19.79 8.06 11.48
C ALA A 158 -18.43 7.41 11.78
N LEU A 159 -17.52 8.15 12.41
CA LEU A 159 -16.20 7.63 12.80
C LEU A 159 -16.15 7.14 14.26
N SER A 160 -17.27 7.06 14.98
CA SER A 160 -17.24 6.49 16.34
C SER A 160 -16.73 5.05 16.31
N LEU A 161 -15.99 4.65 17.36
CA LEU A 161 -15.37 3.32 17.44
C LEU A 161 -16.36 2.20 17.13
N GLY A 162 -17.58 2.28 17.67
CA GLY A 162 -18.61 1.27 17.46
C GLY A 162 -19.08 1.16 16.00
N ARG A 163 -19.17 2.29 15.28
CA ARG A 163 -19.52 2.27 13.85
C ARG A 163 -18.39 1.76 12.98
N LEU A 164 -17.17 2.22 13.24
CA LEU A 164 -16.01 1.74 12.49
C LEU A 164 -15.82 0.24 12.72
N ALA A 165 -15.84 -0.24 13.96
CA ALA A 165 -15.70 -1.67 14.24
C ALA A 165 -16.78 -2.51 13.54
N ALA A 166 -18.03 -2.03 13.49
CA ALA A 166 -19.11 -2.70 12.77
C ALA A 166 -18.93 -2.74 11.24
N GLU A 167 -18.10 -1.88 10.66
CA GLU A 167 -17.77 -1.91 9.22
C GLU A 167 -16.82 -3.07 8.88
N TRP A 168 -16.06 -3.58 9.85
CA TRP A 168 -15.04 -4.62 9.68
C TRP A 168 -15.44 -6.02 10.20
N LEU A 169 -16.64 -6.16 10.76
CA LEU A 169 -17.20 -7.41 11.31
C LEU A 169 -18.26 -8.00 10.39
#